data_AF-A0A640WE85-F1
#
_entry.id   AF-A0A640WE85-F1
#
_cell.length_a   1.000
_cell.length_b   1.000
_cell.length_c   1.000
_cell.angle_alpha   90.00
_cell.angle_beta   90.00
_cell.angle_gamma   90.00
#
_symmetry.space_group_name_H-M   'P 1'
#
loop_
_entity.id
_entity.type
_entity.pdbx_description
1 polymer ?
#
loop_
_entity_poly.entity_id
_entity_poly.type
_entity_poly.pdbx_seq_one_letter_code
_entity_poly.pdbx_strand_id
1 'polypeptide(L)'
;MKFHKSLIALVVAASTLSPLAMAAPAEQSKPSAPHEARMAHVNPLKEAVVASWNLDEDKLAKLARADSDFHAGLQQLRGNDDQAAPEQRQAAMESLLQQQREQLADVLTDEQLRAYQMLERPRPPMMRHGGPRMDSEQMTAQLEQRYAPLFATWNLDQDQSAKVLNAERTFFDGLHQLKRPDLKSGDESRDARGAQFKQLLEQRHSALSAVLDDEQVTAFEALTQPPRGPHGGPRDDTRQSDELPAAG
;
A
#
# COMPACT_ATOMS: atom_id res chain seq x y z
N MET A 1 71.21 1.92 6.99
CA MET A 1 71.01 3.10 7.87
C MET A 1 70.06 2.71 9.00
N LYS A 2 70.53 2.89 10.24
CA LYS A 2 69.82 3.18 11.52
C LYS A 2 68.55 2.39 11.87
N PHE A 3 68.70 1.53 12.89
CA PHE A 3 67.67 0.91 13.73
C PHE A 3 67.12 1.87 14.78
N HIS A 4 65.83 1.74 15.15
CA HIS A 4 65.24 1.89 16.50
C HIS A 4 63.95 1.03 16.51
N LYS A 5 63.67 -0.01 17.31
CA LYS A 5 63.93 -0.40 18.71
C LYS A 5 62.96 0.26 19.72
N SER A 6 61.94 -0.51 20.16
CA SER A 6 61.37 -0.65 21.52
C SER A 6 59.99 -1.35 21.43
N LEU A 7 59.72 -2.60 21.87
CA LEU A 7 59.76 -3.31 23.17
C LEU A 7 58.69 -2.86 24.19
N ILE A 8 58.17 -3.88 24.90
CA ILE A 8 57.33 -3.91 26.14
C ILE A 8 55.83 -4.19 25.83
N ALA A 9 55.12 -5.13 26.46
CA ALA A 9 55.44 -6.26 27.33
C ALA A 9 54.20 -7.16 27.47
N LEU A 10 54.48 -8.40 27.81
CA LEU A 10 53.62 -9.49 28.22
C LEU A 10 53.04 -9.25 29.63
N VAL A 11 51.75 -9.52 29.86
CA VAL A 11 51.25 -9.92 31.19
C VAL A 11 50.42 -11.18 31.05
N VAL A 12 50.88 -12.18 31.78
CA VAL A 12 50.35 -13.54 31.93
C VAL A 12 49.47 -13.61 33.17
N ALA A 13 48.39 -14.37 33.02
CA ALA A 13 47.62 -15.14 34.01
C ALA A 13 46.99 -14.46 35.24
N ALA A 14 45.70 -14.74 35.42
CA ALA A 14 45.24 -15.40 36.64
C ALA A 14 44.03 -16.30 36.30
N SER A 15 44.26 -17.61 36.31
CA SER A 15 43.20 -18.61 36.39
C SER A 15 42.55 -18.52 37.78
N THR A 16 41.24 -18.31 37.84
CA THR A 16 40.46 -18.65 39.02
C THR A 16 39.44 -19.71 38.66
N LEU A 17 39.76 -20.90 39.14
CA LEU A 17 38.95 -22.09 39.36
C LEU A 17 37.43 -21.86 39.34
N SER A 18 36.76 -22.61 38.47
CA SER A 18 35.35 -22.96 38.57
C SER A 18 35.05 -23.65 39.91
N PRO A 19 33.80 -23.50 40.37
CA PRO A 19 33.04 -24.65 40.82
C PRO A 19 31.86 -24.91 39.88
N LEU A 20 31.78 -26.17 39.47
CA LEU A 20 30.64 -26.81 38.82
C LEU A 20 29.42 -26.69 39.74
N ALA A 21 28.34 -26.05 39.27
CA ALA A 21 27.01 -26.19 39.84
C ALA A 21 26.03 -26.48 38.71
N MET A 22 25.53 -27.72 38.69
CA MET A 22 24.40 -28.13 37.87
C MET A 22 23.12 -27.45 38.38
N ALA A 23 22.45 -26.70 37.50
CA ALA A 23 21.04 -26.36 37.61
C ALA A 23 20.47 -26.18 36.20
N ALA A 24 19.22 -26.59 36.03
CA ALA A 24 18.45 -26.76 34.80
C ALA A 24 18.59 -25.66 33.72
N PRO A 25 18.34 -25.99 32.44
CA PRO A 25 18.29 -24.98 31.38
C PRO A 25 17.00 -24.15 31.58
N ALA A 26 17.12 -23.00 32.22
CA ALA A 26 16.16 -21.93 31.98
C ALA A 26 16.46 -21.42 30.57
N GLU A 27 15.49 -21.58 29.67
CA GLU A 27 15.51 -20.96 28.35
C GLU A 27 15.86 -19.49 28.49
N GLN A 28 17.09 -19.17 28.09
CA GLN A 28 17.59 -17.82 28.01
C GLN A 28 16.95 -17.22 26.76
N SER A 29 15.75 -16.65 26.94
CA SER A 29 15.07 -15.85 25.95
C SER A 29 16.03 -14.73 25.52
N LYS A 30 16.58 -14.92 24.33
CA LYS A 30 17.32 -13.95 23.54
C LYS A 30 16.66 -12.57 23.71
N PRO A 31 17.39 -11.49 24.01
CA PRO A 31 16.81 -10.16 23.94
C PRO A 31 16.36 -9.98 22.50
N SER A 32 15.04 -9.98 22.29
CA SER A 32 14.44 -9.63 21.02
C SER A 32 15.03 -8.28 20.63
N ALA A 33 15.63 -8.23 19.44
CA ALA A 33 16.01 -6.98 18.80
C ALA A 33 14.85 -5.98 18.96
N PRO A 34 15.13 -4.68 19.17
CA PRO A 34 14.08 -3.70 19.27
C PRO A 34 13.18 -3.93 18.06
N HIS A 35 11.88 -4.13 18.31
CA HIS A 35 10.86 -4.01 17.29
C HIS A 35 11.20 -2.73 16.53
N GLU A 36 11.81 -2.89 15.34
CA GLU A 36 11.70 -1.88 14.30
C GLU A 36 10.23 -1.51 14.31
N ALA A 37 10.03 -0.21 14.53
CA ALA A 37 8.74 0.41 14.75
C ALA A 37 7.71 -0.32 13.91
N ARG A 38 6.68 -0.88 14.59
CA ARG A 38 5.43 -1.30 13.97
C ARG A 38 5.06 -0.19 12.98
N MET A 39 5.41 -0.37 11.70
CA MET A 39 5.22 0.66 10.69
C MET A 39 3.71 0.88 10.65
N ALA A 40 3.30 2.04 11.16
CA ALA A 40 1.93 2.48 11.17
C ALA A 40 1.39 2.28 9.76
N HIS A 41 0.32 1.49 9.61
CA HIS A 41 -0.27 1.05 8.33
C HIS A 41 0.03 1.99 7.17
N VAL A 42 1.15 1.78 6.50
CA VAL A 42 1.53 2.61 5.36
C VAL A 42 0.64 2.16 4.21
N ASN A 43 0.07 3.12 3.50
CA ASN A 43 -0.79 2.82 2.36
C ASN A 43 0.09 2.19 1.26
N PRO A 44 -0.04 0.89 0.95
CA PRO A 44 0.90 0.19 0.05
C PRO A 44 0.87 0.76 -1.38
N LEU A 45 -0.24 1.39 -1.76
CA LEU A 45 -0.34 2.17 -3.00
C LEU A 45 0.63 3.35 -2.99
N LYS A 46 0.64 4.12 -1.90
CA LYS A 46 1.45 5.32 -1.75
C LYS A 46 2.93 4.96 -1.76
N GLU A 47 3.30 3.89 -1.08
CA GLU A 47 4.67 3.36 -1.09
C GLU A 47 5.12 2.99 -2.50
N ALA A 48 4.29 2.26 -3.26
CA ALA A 48 4.65 1.86 -4.62
C ALA A 48 4.88 3.06 -5.55
N VAL A 49 4.04 4.10 -5.45
CA VAL A 49 4.22 5.33 -6.24
C VAL A 49 5.48 6.09 -5.81
N VAL A 50 5.74 6.21 -4.51
CA VAL A 50 6.95 6.86 -4.00
C VAL A 50 8.21 6.10 -4.41
N ALA A 51 8.17 4.76 -4.39
CA ALA A 51 9.26 3.92 -4.84
C ALA A 51 9.61 4.21 -6.31
N SER A 52 8.61 4.35 -7.19
CA SER A 52 8.82 4.67 -8.61
C SER A 52 9.54 5.99 -8.88
N TRP A 53 9.64 6.87 -7.88
CA TRP A 53 10.37 8.14 -8.00
C TRP A 53 11.86 8.04 -7.64
N ASN A 54 12.32 6.89 -7.13
CA ASN A 54 13.72 6.65 -6.78
C ASN A 54 14.32 7.78 -5.91
N LEU A 55 13.55 8.22 -4.90
CA LEU A 55 13.98 9.27 -3.98
C LEU A 55 15.15 8.78 -3.11
N ASP A 56 16.06 9.68 -2.77
CA ASP A 56 17.14 9.40 -1.82
C ASP A 56 16.63 9.18 -0.39
N GLU A 57 17.44 8.52 0.44
CA GLU A 57 17.09 8.16 1.82
C GLU A 57 16.70 9.38 2.67
N ASP A 58 17.36 10.54 2.46
CA ASP A 58 17.05 11.76 3.20
C ASP A 58 15.66 12.29 2.84
N LYS A 59 15.30 12.30 1.54
CA LYS A 59 13.95 12.66 1.09
C LYS A 59 12.90 11.68 1.56
N LEU A 60 13.18 10.37 1.50
CA LEU A 60 12.28 9.33 2.02
C LEU A 60 12.02 9.52 3.52
N ALA A 61 13.05 9.82 4.31
CA ALA A 61 12.91 10.07 5.74
C ALA A 61 12.06 11.34 6.03
N LYS A 62 12.28 12.41 5.27
CA LYS A 62 11.46 13.64 5.38
C LYS A 62 10.00 13.38 5.01
N LEU A 63 9.76 12.60 3.94
CA LEU A 63 8.43 12.23 3.50
C LEU A 63 7.69 11.39 4.55
N ALA A 64 8.34 10.36 5.09
CA ALA A 64 7.79 9.52 6.15
C ALA A 64 7.45 10.34 7.41
N ARG A 65 8.28 11.34 7.74
CA ARG A 65 8.01 12.26 8.84
C ARG A 65 6.79 13.14 8.58
N ALA A 66 6.69 13.75 7.40
CA ALA A 66 5.53 14.56 7.02
C ALA A 66 4.23 13.73 7.07
N ASP A 67 4.29 12.47 6.61
CA ASP A 67 3.16 11.55 6.70
C ASP A 67 2.78 11.21 8.15
N SER A 68 3.77 10.95 9.01
CA SER A 68 3.54 10.69 10.44
C SER A 68 2.92 11.90 11.14
N ASP A 69 3.44 13.10 10.88
CA ASP A 69 2.94 14.35 11.47
C ASP A 69 1.49 14.61 11.04
N PHE A 70 1.17 14.40 9.76
CA PHE A 70 -0.20 14.53 9.24
C PHE A 70 -1.17 13.52 9.89
N HIS A 71 -0.77 12.24 10.01
CA HIS A 71 -1.61 11.22 10.65
C HIS A 71 -1.83 11.51 12.14
N ALA A 72 -0.81 11.98 12.84
CA ALA A 72 -0.94 12.41 14.23
C ALA A 72 -1.93 13.58 14.35
N GLY A 73 -1.85 14.58 13.45
CA GLY A 73 -2.80 15.69 13.38
C GLY A 73 -4.24 15.21 13.12
N LEU A 74 -4.44 14.27 12.18
CA LEU A 74 -5.76 13.69 11.91
C LEU A 74 -6.33 12.94 13.13
N GLN A 75 -5.49 12.22 13.88
CA GLN A 75 -5.92 11.53 15.10
C GLN A 75 -6.33 12.52 16.19
N GLN A 76 -5.59 13.63 16.34
CA GLN A 76 -5.95 14.70 17.28
C GLN A 76 -7.28 15.37 16.91
N LEU A 77 -7.50 15.65 15.62
CA LEU A 77 -8.76 16.21 15.14
C LEU A 77 -9.94 15.26 15.41
N ARG A 78 -9.76 13.95 15.16
CA ARG A 78 -10.80 12.94 15.46
C ARG A 78 -11.04 12.76 16.96
N GLY A 79 -10.00 12.88 17.80
CA GLY A 79 -10.13 12.84 19.26
C GLY A 79 -10.93 14.02 19.83
N ASN A 80 -10.93 15.16 19.12
CA ASN A 80 -11.64 16.38 19.51
C ASN A 80 -12.97 16.60 18.74
N ASP A 81 -13.39 15.61 17.94
CA ASP A 81 -14.45 15.76 16.93
C ASP A 81 -15.83 16.04 17.55
N ASP A 82 -16.06 15.55 18.77
CA ASP A 82 -17.31 15.73 19.52
C ASP A 82 -17.39 17.11 20.22
N GLN A 83 -16.29 17.86 20.30
CA GLN A 83 -16.20 19.10 21.09
C GLN A 83 -16.15 20.39 20.27
N ALA A 84 -15.82 20.30 18.97
CA ALA A 84 -15.60 21.47 18.12
C ALA A 84 -16.78 21.75 17.17
N ALA A 85 -17.05 23.04 16.94
CA ALA A 85 -18.04 23.45 15.95
C ALA A 85 -17.62 23.00 14.52
N PRO A 86 -18.57 22.71 13.60
CA PRO A 86 -18.25 22.28 12.24
C PRO A 86 -17.27 23.20 11.49
N GLU A 87 -17.42 24.52 11.64
CA GLU A 87 -16.55 25.52 11.02
C GLU A 87 -15.11 25.48 11.57
N GLN A 88 -14.97 25.31 12.89
CA GLN A 88 -13.66 25.18 13.53
C GLN A 88 -12.96 23.90 13.10
N ARG A 89 -13.70 22.81 12.94
CA ARG A 89 -13.17 21.55 12.41
C ARG A 89 -12.70 21.69 10.97
N GLN A 90 -13.49 22.37 10.14
CA GLN A 90 -13.11 22.62 8.75
C GLN A 90 -11.84 23.48 8.66
N ALA A 91 -11.77 24.57 9.42
CA ALA A 91 -10.58 25.42 9.47
C ALA A 91 -9.34 24.65 9.97
N ALA A 92 -9.50 23.79 10.98
CA ALA A 92 -8.42 22.98 11.51
C ALA A 92 -7.95 21.91 10.50
N MET A 93 -8.88 21.30 9.75
CA MET A 93 -8.56 20.39 8.66
C MET A 93 -7.83 21.11 7.51
N GLU A 94 -8.31 22.28 7.09
CA GLU A 94 -7.67 23.09 6.05
C GLU A 94 -6.25 23.50 6.45
N SER A 95 -6.05 23.91 7.71
CA SER A 95 -4.73 24.20 8.26
C SER A 95 -3.80 22.98 8.23
N LEU A 96 -4.30 21.81 8.63
CA LEU A 96 -3.52 20.56 8.61
C LEU A 96 -3.12 20.16 7.19
N LEU A 97 -4.04 20.26 6.22
CA LEU A 97 -3.76 20.00 4.80
C LEU A 97 -2.75 21.00 4.22
N GLN A 98 -2.84 22.27 4.63
CA GLN A 98 -1.90 23.30 4.19
C GLN A 98 -0.48 23.03 4.73
N GLN A 99 -0.36 22.70 6.01
CA GLN A 99 0.92 22.32 6.61
C GLN A 99 1.52 21.10 5.93
N GLN A 100 0.72 20.07 5.65
CA GLN A 100 1.17 18.89 4.93
C GLN A 100 1.71 19.27 3.54
N ARG A 101 1.02 20.14 2.80
CA ARG A 101 1.48 20.60 1.48
C ARG A 101 2.82 21.30 1.53
N GLU A 102 3.02 22.18 2.51
CA GLU A 102 4.27 22.90 2.69
C GLU A 102 5.42 21.93 3.01
N GLN A 103 5.21 21.00 3.94
CA GLN A 103 6.19 19.97 4.27
C GLN A 103 6.56 19.09 3.06
N LEU A 104 5.58 18.78 2.20
CA LEU A 104 5.81 17.97 1.01
C LEU A 104 6.51 18.75 -0.13
N ALA A 105 6.22 20.04 -0.28
CA ALA A 105 6.83 20.89 -1.31
C ALA A 105 8.35 21.06 -1.12
N ASP A 106 8.85 20.94 0.11
CA ASP A 106 10.28 20.96 0.42
C ASP A 106 11.02 19.67 0.00
N VAL A 107 10.27 18.60 -0.33
CA VAL A 107 10.81 17.25 -0.59
C VAL A 107 10.54 16.79 -2.03
N LEU A 108 9.34 17.08 -2.53
CA LEU A 108 8.81 16.62 -3.80
C LEU A 108 8.79 17.76 -4.82
N THR A 109 8.93 17.43 -6.11
CA THR A 109 8.65 18.40 -7.17
C THR A 109 7.16 18.71 -7.27
N ASP A 110 6.80 19.78 -7.98
CA ASP A 110 5.39 20.15 -8.20
C ASP A 110 4.58 19.04 -8.91
N GLU A 111 5.17 18.28 -9.83
CA GLU A 111 4.56 17.10 -10.44
C GLU A 111 4.33 15.99 -9.41
N GLN A 112 5.36 15.67 -8.62
CA GLN A 112 5.31 14.62 -7.61
C GLN A 112 4.29 14.96 -6.51
N LEU A 113 4.24 16.21 -6.08
CA LEU A 113 3.25 16.70 -5.13
C LEU A 113 1.82 16.57 -5.67
N ARG A 114 1.59 16.91 -6.95
CA ARG A 114 0.27 16.72 -7.59
C ARG A 114 -0.12 15.25 -7.69
N ALA A 115 0.82 14.37 -8.05
CA ALA A 115 0.61 12.92 -8.09
C ALA A 115 0.34 12.36 -6.69
N TYR A 116 1.06 12.82 -5.69
CA TYR A 116 0.86 12.44 -4.29
C TYR A 116 -0.54 12.83 -3.79
N GLN A 117 -0.96 14.07 -4.03
CA GLN A 117 -2.30 14.55 -3.67
C GLN A 117 -3.41 13.81 -4.42
N MET A 118 -3.16 13.35 -5.65
CA MET A 118 -4.10 12.50 -6.39
C MET A 118 -4.37 11.18 -5.65
N LEU A 119 -3.38 10.61 -4.96
CA LEU A 119 -3.54 9.36 -4.20
C LEU A 119 -4.40 9.52 -2.94
N GLU A 120 -4.40 10.71 -2.35
CA GLU A 120 -5.16 11.03 -1.13
C GLU A 120 -6.63 11.35 -1.42
N ARG A 121 -6.94 11.71 -2.67
CA ARG A 121 -8.33 11.94 -3.09
C ARG A 121 -9.10 10.62 -3.10
N PRO A 122 -10.33 10.59 -2.54
CA PRO A 122 -11.20 9.43 -2.69
C PRO A 122 -11.30 9.03 -4.15
N ARG A 123 -11.05 7.74 -4.45
CA ARG A 123 -11.18 7.25 -5.83
C ARG A 123 -12.60 7.59 -6.31
N PRO A 124 -12.77 8.24 -7.48
CA PRO A 124 -14.11 8.47 -8.03
C PRO A 124 -14.87 7.14 -8.06
N PRO A 125 -16.21 7.16 -7.90
CA PRO A 125 -17.06 5.98 -7.87
C PRO A 125 -17.21 5.36 -9.28
N MET A 126 -16.10 5.16 -9.98
CA MET A 126 -15.97 4.38 -11.23
C MET A 126 -16.44 2.93 -11.05
N MET A 127 -16.65 2.49 -9.79
CA MET A 127 -16.95 1.12 -9.38
C MET A 127 -18.20 1.00 -8.49
N ARG A 128 -19.08 2.02 -8.41
CA ARG A 128 -20.37 1.80 -7.73
C ARG A 128 -21.26 0.93 -8.62
N HIS A 129 -21.58 -0.25 -8.11
CA HIS A 129 -22.49 -1.22 -8.72
C HIS A 129 -23.81 -0.55 -9.16
N GLY A 130 -24.11 -0.56 -10.47
CA GLY A 130 -25.43 -0.22 -11.00
C GLY A 130 -25.54 1.04 -11.88
N GLY A 131 -24.46 1.77 -12.13
CA GLY A 131 -24.47 2.89 -13.09
C GLY A 131 -24.56 2.41 -14.55
N PRO A 132 -25.11 3.23 -15.48
CA PRO A 132 -25.02 2.97 -16.91
C PRO A 132 -23.55 2.76 -17.32
N ARG A 133 -23.31 1.87 -18.29
CA ARG A 133 -21.98 1.68 -18.87
C ARG A 133 -21.51 3.04 -19.41
N MET A 134 -20.42 3.58 -18.86
CA MET A 134 -19.82 4.78 -19.44
C MET A 134 -19.35 4.46 -20.86
N ASP A 135 -19.46 5.43 -21.74
CA ASP A 135 -18.92 5.31 -23.09
C ASP A 135 -17.38 5.18 -23.04
N SER A 136 -16.81 4.47 -24.03
CA SER A 136 -15.37 4.17 -24.07
C SER A 136 -14.52 5.44 -24.11
N GLU A 137 -14.97 6.49 -24.80
CA GLU A 137 -14.23 7.75 -24.90
C GLU A 137 -14.26 8.50 -23.57
N GLN A 138 -15.43 8.56 -22.92
CA GLN A 138 -15.59 9.19 -21.61
C GLN A 138 -14.74 8.51 -20.54
N MET A 139 -14.70 7.18 -20.55
CA MET A 139 -13.85 6.42 -19.65
C MET A 139 -12.36 6.72 -19.88
N THR A 140 -11.93 6.80 -21.14
CA THR A 140 -10.53 7.11 -21.50
C THR A 140 -10.14 8.51 -21.02
N ALA A 141 -10.96 9.51 -21.34
CA ALA A 141 -10.72 10.89 -20.92
C ALA A 141 -10.67 11.05 -19.39
N GLN A 142 -11.51 10.29 -18.66
CA GLN A 142 -11.50 10.33 -17.20
C GLN A 142 -10.25 9.65 -16.60
N LEU A 143 -9.81 8.53 -17.16
CA LEU A 143 -8.57 7.86 -16.74
C LEU A 143 -7.37 8.76 -17.05
N GLU A 144 -7.33 9.39 -18.23
CA GLU A 144 -6.30 10.33 -18.62
C GLU A 144 -6.23 11.51 -17.66
N GLN A 145 -7.34 12.21 -17.41
CA GLN A 145 -7.38 13.32 -16.47
C GLN A 145 -6.92 12.92 -15.07
N ARG A 146 -7.30 11.72 -14.63
CA ARG A 146 -6.96 11.23 -13.30
C ARG A 146 -5.47 10.92 -13.17
N TYR A 147 -4.90 10.21 -14.12
CA TYR A 147 -3.52 9.73 -14.05
C TYR A 147 -2.50 10.68 -14.66
N ALA A 148 -2.93 11.77 -15.30
CA ALA A 148 -2.05 12.79 -15.88
C ALA A 148 -0.95 13.28 -14.92
N PRO A 149 -1.23 13.57 -13.62
CA PRO A 149 -0.17 13.94 -12.68
C PRO A 149 0.88 12.85 -12.50
N LEU A 150 0.47 11.57 -12.45
CA LEU A 150 1.38 10.45 -12.29
C LEU A 150 2.22 10.22 -13.55
N PHE A 151 1.60 10.26 -14.73
CA PHE A 151 2.32 10.11 -16.01
C PHE A 151 3.34 11.24 -16.22
N ALA A 152 3.01 12.45 -15.76
CA ALA A 152 3.97 13.56 -15.76
C ALA A 152 5.19 13.28 -14.87
N THR A 153 5.02 12.65 -13.70
CA THR A 153 6.18 12.28 -12.84
C THR A 153 7.09 11.22 -13.48
N TRP A 154 6.53 10.38 -14.34
CA TRP A 154 7.26 9.35 -15.08
C TRP A 154 7.77 9.84 -16.44
N ASN A 155 7.48 11.09 -16.81
CA ASN A 155 7.81 11.69 -18.12
C ASN A 155 7.33 10.83 -19.31
N LEU A 156 6.15 10.21 -19.18
CA LEU A 156 5.60 9.42 -20.28
C LEU A 156 5.21 10.33 -21.44
N ASP A 157 5.57 9.91 -22.66
CA ASP A 157 5.05 10.57 -23.85
C ASP A 157 3.56 10.22 -24.10
N GLN A 158 2.98 10.84 -25.13
CA GLN A 158 1.57 10.66 -25.46
C GLN A 158 1.25 9.21 -25.89
N ASP A 159 2.17 8.54 -26.58
CA ASP A 159 1.98 7.16 -27.06
C ASP A 159 2.09 6.16 -25.90
N GLN A 160 3.07 6.33 -25.01
CA GLN A 160 3.21 5.56 -23.78
C GLN A 160 1.98 5.73 -22.88
N SER A 161 1.55 6.97 -22.65
CA SER A 161 0.35 7.26 -21.86
C SER A 161 -0.88 6.61 -22.46
N ALA A 162 -1.07 6.69 -23.78
CA ALA A 162 -2.20 6.05 -24.47
C ALA A 162 -2.17 4.52 -24.34
N LYS A 163 -0.99 3.89 -24.39
CA LYS A 163 -0.84 2.43 -24.21
C LYS A 163 -1.21 2.00 -22.80
N VAL A 164 -0.77 2.73 -21.77
CA VAL A 164 -1.16 2.48 -20.37
C VAL A 164 -2.67 2.58 -20.19
N LEU A 165 -3.30 3.64 -20.71
CA LEU A 165 -4.74 3.84 -20.65
C LEU A 165 -5.52 2.75 -21.40
N ASN A 166 -5.00 2.31 -22.55
CA ASN A 166 -5.62 1.23 -23.32
C ASN A 166 -5.55 -0.11 -22.60
N ALA A 167 -4.43 -0.44 -21.95
CA ALA A 167 -4.29 -1.65 -21.13
C ALA A 167 -5.34 -1.68 -20.01
N GLU A 168 -5.57 -0.54 -19.37
CA GLU A 168 -6.58 -0.40 -18.32
C GLU A 168 -8.01 -0.56 -18.85
N ARG A 169 -8.31 0.05 -19.99
CA ARG A 169 -9.61 -0.09 -20.65
C ARG A 169 -9.90 -1.55 -21.01
N THR A 170 -8.96 -2.22 -21.67
CA THR A 170 -9.11 -3.63 -22.07
C THR A 170 -9.34 -4.53 -20.85
N PHE A 171 -8.62 -4.27 -19.76
CA PHE A 171 -8.83 -5.00 -18.51
C PHE A 171 -10.26 -4.83 -17.98
N PHE A 172 -10.76 -3.59 -17.88
CA PHE A 172 -12.11 -3.35 -17.38
C PHE A 172 -13.20 -3.92 -18.28
N ASP A 173 -13.07 -3.80 -19.60
CA ASP A 173 -13.99 -4.42 -20.55
C ASP A 173 -14.02 -5.95 -20.37
N GLY A 174 -12.87 -6.58 -20.15
CA GLY A 174 -12.77 -8.00 -19.79
C GLY A 174 -13.48 -8.32 -18.47
N LEU A 175 -13.28 -7.52 -17.42
CA LEU A 175 -13.97 -7.70 -16.14
C LEU A 175 -15.49 -7.59 -16.25
N HIS A 176 -15.99 -6.70 -17.12
CA HIS A 176 -17.42 -6.57 -17.37
C HIS A 176 -18.00 -7.81 -18.08
N GLN A 177 -17.24 -8.42 -18.99
CA GLN A 177 -17.64 -9.65 -19.65
C GLN A 177 -17.72 -10.83 -18.66
N LEU A 178 -16.77 -10.92 -17.72
CA LEU A 178 -16.76 -11.94 -16.66
C LEU A 178 -17.95 -11.87 -15.70
N LYS A 179 -18.55 -10.68 -15.51
CA LYS A 179 -19.67 -10.46 -14.58
C LYS A 179 -21.05 -10.76 -15.18
N ARG A 180 -21.15 -11.13 -16.47
CA ARG A 180 -22.45 -11.40 -17.10
C ARG A 180 -23.14 -12.63 -16.46
N PRO A 181 -24.43 -12.52 -16.10
CA PRO A 181 -25.15 -13.54 -15.33
C PRO A 181 -25.42 -14.85 -16.10
N ASP A 182 -25.19 -14.91 -17.41
CA ASP A 182 -25.53 -16.06 -18.26
C ASP A 182 -24.63 -17.29 -18.05
N LEU A 183 -23.53 -17.15 -17.29
CA LEU A 183 -22.66 -18.26 -16.91
C LEU A 183 -23.24 -18.94 -15.65
N LYS A 184 -23.82 -20.14 -15.79
CA LYS A 184 -24.34 -20.94 -14.66
C LYS A 184 -23.29 -21.12 -13.56
N SER A 185 -23.61 -20.72 -12.33
CA SER A 185 -22.69 -20.73 -11.18
C SER A 185 -22.53 -22.13 -10.57
N GLY A 186 -21.93 -23.06 -11.30
CA GLY A 186 -21.39 -24.31 -10.77
C GLY A 186 -19.93 -24.16 -10.32
N ASP A 187 -19.36 -25.17 -9.65
CA ASP A 187 -17.97 -25.14 -9.14
C ASP A 187 -16.95 -25.03 -10.29
N GLU A 188 -17.14 -25.81 -11.36
CA GLU A 188 -16.34 -25.72 -12.59
C GLU A 188 -16.43 -24.34 -13.26
N SER A 189 -17.57 -23.65 -13.13
CA SER A 189 -17.72 -22.29 -13.66
C SER A 189 -17.01 -21.25 -12.80
N ARG A 190 -16.76 -21.51 -11.51
CA ARG A 190 -15.98 -20.60 -10.66
C ARG A 190 -14.51 -20.70 -10.98
N ASP A 191 -14.00 -21.91 -11.16
CA ASP A 191 -12.60 -22.14 -11.55
C ASP A 191 -12.30 -21.57 -12.93
N ALA A 192 -13.20 -21.75 -13.90
CA ALA A 192 -13.06 -21.16 -15.24
C ALA A 192 -13.03 -19.62 -15.20
N ARG A 193 -13.90 -18.98 -14.40
CA ARG A 193 -13.88 -17.52 -14.21
C ARG A 193 -12.61 -17.04 -13.51
N GLY A 194 -12.13 -17.80 -12.52
CA GLY A 194 -10.86 -17.53 -11.84
C GLY A 194 -9.67 -17.57 -12.79
N ALA A 195 -9.62 -18.57 -13.68
CA ALA A 195 -8.59 -18.68 -14.71
C ALA A 195 -8.64 -17.51 -15.71
N GLN A 196 -9.84 -17.15 -16.20
CA GLN A 196 -10.00 -16.01 -17.10
C GLN A 196 -9.63 -14.68 -16.43
N PHE A 197 -9.95 -14.52 -15.15
CA PHE A 197 -9.54 -13.34 -14.38
C PHE A 197 -8.02 -13.24 -14.25
N LYS A 198 -7.33 -14.36 -13.95
CA LYS A 198 -5.86 -14.41 -13.92
C LYS A 198 -5.25 -14.04 -15.27
N GLN A 199 -5.80 -14.60 -16.35
CA GLN A 199 -5.37 -14.26 -17.71
C GLN A 199 -5.53 -12.77 -18.02
N LEU A 200 -6.63 -12.12 -17.60
CA LEU A 200 -6.80 -10.67 -17.75
C LEU A 200 -5.75 -9.88 -16.97
N LEU A 201 -5.39 -10.31 -15.76
CA LEU A 201 -4.32 -9.68 -14.98
C LEU A 201 -2.97 -9.82 -15.68
N GLU A 202 -2.63 -11.01 -16.18
CA GLU A 202 -1.38 -11.26 -16.90
C GLU A 202 -1.28 -10.44 -18.20
N GLN A 203 -2.37 -10.38 -18.97
CA GLN A 203 -2.43 -9.57 -20.19
C GLN A 203 -2.24 -8.09 -19.90
N ARG A 204 -2.89 -7.59 -18.84
CA ARG A 204 -2.75 -6.22 -18.38
C ARG A 204 -1.30 -5.94 -17.96
N HIS A 205 -0.73 -6.79 -17.12
CA HIS A 205 0.66 -6.66 -16.65
C HIS A 205 1.64 -6.63 -17.82
N SER A 206 1.49 -7.55 -18.78
CA SER A 206 2.34 -7.61 -19.97
C SER A 206 2.21 -6.36 -20.85
N ALA A 207 0.99 -5.80 -20.98
CA ALA A 207 0.78 -4.57 -21.74
C ALA A 207 1.39 -3.34 -21.05
N LEU A 208 1.33 -3.28 -19.72
CA LEU A 208 1.96 -2.21 -18.94
C LEU A 208 3.49 -2.29 -18.99
N SER A 209 4.04 -3.48 -18.78
CA SER A 209 5.50 -3.72 -18.77
C SER A 209 6.18 -3.49 -20.13
N ALA A 210 5.39 -3.36 -21.21
CA ALA A 210 5.91 -3.00 -22.52
C ALA A 210 6.25 -1.50 -22.65
N VAL A 211 5.76 -0.65 -21.73
CA VAL A 211 5.93 0.82 -21.80
C VAL A 211 6.34 1.48 -20.48
N LEU A 212 6.22 0.76 -19.37
CA LEU A 212 6.62 1.18 -18.02
C LEU A 212 7.75 0.29 -17.51
N ASP A 213 8.57 0.83 -16.61
CA ASP A 213 9.52 0.03 -15.83
C ASP A 213 8.83 -0.74 -14.68
N ASP A 214 9.56 -1.66 -14.03
CA ASP A 214 9.00 -2.56 -13.00
C ASP A 214 8.39 -1.81 -11.81
N GLU A 215 8.97 -0.68 -11.41
CA GLU A 215 8.49 0.13 -10.28
C GLU A 215 7.22 0.89 -10.67
N GLN A 216 7.19 1.46 -11.87
CA GLN A 216 6.03 2.11 -12.45
C GLN A 216 4.86 1.15 -12.67
N VAL A 217 5.12 -0.07 -13.16
CA VAL A 217 4.10 -1.13 -13.27
C VAL A 217 3.52 -1.43 -11.90
N THR A 218 4.37 -1.67 -10.90
CA THR A 218 3.95 -1.97 -9.53
C THR A 218 3.08 -0.83 -8.95
N ALA A 219 3.52 0.41 -9.12
CA ALA A 219 2.80 1.61 -8.70
C ALA A 219 1.43 1.73 -9.37
N PHE A 220 1.39 1.57 -10.70
CA PHE A 220 0.15 1.69 -11.47
C PHE A 220 -0.83 0.57 -11.11
N GLU A 221 -0.37 -0.67 -10.98
CA GLU A 221 -1.20 -1.80 -10.60
C GLU A 221 -1.77 -1.67 -9.19
N ALA A 222 -0.99 -1.16 -8.23
CA ALA A 222 -1.48 -0.85 -6.90
C ALA A 222 -2.61 0.19 -6.92
N LEU A 223 -2.50 1.20 -7.81
CA LEU A 223 -3.46 2.31 -7.93
C LEU A 223 -4.81 1.86 -8.49
N THR A 224 -4.78 0.84 -9.30
CA THR A 224 -5.86 0.34 -10.15
C THR A 224 -6.38 -1.02 -9.69
N GLN A 225 -5.88 -1.53 -8.55
CA GLN A 225 -6.25 -2.84 -8.02
C GLN A 225 -7.76 -3.07 -8.12
N PRO A 226 -8.18 -4.20 -8.71
CA PRO A 226 -9.59 -4.52 -8.82
C PRO A 226 -10.20 -4.67 -7.41
N PRO A 227 -11.52 -4.39 -7.24
CA PRO A 227 -12.19 -4.60 -5.96
C PRO A 227 -11.96 -6.04 -5.50
N ARG A 228 -11.36 -6.23 -4.32
CA ARG A 228 -11.29 -7.55 -3.70
C ARG A 228 -12.72 -8.07 -3.56
N GLY A 229 -12.99 -9.22 -4.16
CA GLY A 229 -14.28 -9.89 -4.02
C GLY A 229 -14.60 -10.11 -2.53
N PRO A 230 -15.88 -10.28 -2.16
CA PRO A 230 -16.25 -10.55 -0.79
C PRO A 230 -15.44 -11.74 -0.27
N HIS A 231 -14.69 -11.53 0.81
CA HIS A 231 -14.04 -12.61 1.54
C HIS A 231 -15.13 -13.60 1.97
N GLY A 232 -15.20 -14.74 1.29
CA GLY A 232 -15.87 -15.92 1.80
C GLY A 232 -15.04 -16.45 2.97
N GLY A 233 -15.19 -15.81 4.13
CA GLY A 233 -14.76 -16.41 5.39
C GLY A 233 -15.53 -17.73 5.59
N PRO A 234 -14.92 -18.73 6.27
CA PRO A 234 -15.63 -19.97 6.60
C PRO A 234 -16.93 -19.64 7.34
N ARG A 235 -18.05 -20.18 6.88
CA ARG A 235 -19.27 -20.22 7.69
C ARG A 235 -18.99 -21.16 8.86
N ASP A 236 -18.87 -20.61 10.06
CA ASP A 236 -18.98 -21.37 11.30
C ASP A 236 -20.39 -21.93 11.40
N ASP A 237 -20.60 -23.14 10.86
CA ASP A 237 -21.71 -24.01 11.25
C ASP A 237 -21.41 -24.57 12.64
N THR A 238 -21.60 -23.76 13.68
CA THR A 238 -21.64 -24.25 15.07
C THR A 238 -22.66 -23.47 15.89
N ARG A 239 -23.89 -23.97 15.91
CA ARG A 239 -24.90 -23.95 16.99
C ARG A 239 -26.25 -24.35 16.35
N GLN A 240 -27.01 -25.33 16.82
CA GLN A 240 -27.19 -25.74 18.19
C GLN A 240 -27.90 -27.12 18.19
N SER A 241 -27.22 -28.13 18.72
CA SER A 241 -27.85 -29.36 19.19
C SER A 241 -28.11 -29.17 20.69
N ASP A 242 -29.30 -28.72 21.06
CA ASP A 242 -29.82 -28.79 22.44
C ASP A 242 -31.21 -29.44 22.29
N GLU A 243 -31.33 -30.75 22.45
CA GLU A 243 -31.61 -31.42 23.73
C GLU A 243 -32.86 -30.84 24.41
N LEU A 244 -34.01 -31.43 24.08
CA LEU A 244 -35.28 -31.23 24.79
C LEU A 244 -35.24 -32.05 26.09
N PRO A 245 -35.48 -31.45 27.27
CA PRO A 245 -35.71 -32.22 28.48
C PRO A 245 -37.17 -32.70 28.55
N ALA A 246 -37.33 -33.95 28.99
CA ALA A 246 -38.61 -34.54 29.34
C ALA A 246 -39.22 -33.87 30.59
N ALA A 247 -40.54 -33.63 30.58
CA ALA A 247 -41.51 -34.05 31.61
C ALA A 247 -42.87 -33.37 31.41
N GLY A 248 -43.94 -34.17 31.48
CA GLY A 248 -45.34 -33.76 31.46
C GLY A 248 -46.25 -34.87 30.96
#